data_AF-A0AAW9W2W0-F1
#
_entry.id   AF-A0AAW9W2W0-F1
#
_cell.length_a   1.000
_cell.length_b   1.000
_cell.length_c   1.000
_cell.angle_alpha   90.00
_cell.angle_beta   90.00
_cell.angle_gamma   90.00
#
_symmetry.space_group_name_H-M   'P 1'
#
loop_
_entity.id
_entity.type
_entity.pdbx_description
1 polymer ?
#
loop_
_entity_poly.entity_id
_entity_poly.type
_entity_poly.pdbx_seq_one_letter_code
_entity_poly.pdbx_strand_id
1 'polypeptide(L)'
;MKKLFILLSTFFLSFFLAWIIVLRAPQYLYASYDSVSLLRVKKDTQEPTREVFEQELENFANSEQSLIARRIVEPSKDGTTHFTYATYGQGTLPKEFQEASQESRERSDPLNSYLLLSGSLTKEKLADKLGDLGYKASADRKIPPYFLAFRILLNPLILISLAIFGLSFFALVIITRIKEMRAAGIKLFSGQTLLSIMGDSLSQIIHTSLN
;
A
#
# COMPACT_ATOMS: atom_id res chain seq x y z
N MET A 1 33.65 -7.96 -11.97
CA MET A 1 32.50 -7.21 -12.52
C MET A 1 31.14 -7.87 -12.25
N LYS A 2 30.97 -9.20 -12.40
CA LYS A 2 29.69 -9.90 -12.13
C LYS A 2 29.16 -9.75 -10.70
N LYS A 3 30.01 -9.91 -9.67
CA LYS A 3 29.61 -9.74 -8.27
C LYS A 3 29.15 -8.31 -7.94
N LEU A 4 29.85 -7.31 -8.49
CA LEU A 4 29.48 -5.90 -8.33
C LEU A 4 28.13 -5.59 -8.99
N PHE A 5 27.88 -6.16 -10.18
CA PHE A 5 26.62 -5.99 -10.88
C PHE A 5 25.44 -6.61 -10.13
N ILE A 6 25.59 -7.85 -9.64
CA ILE A 6 24.55 -8.50 -8.83
C ILE A 6 24.27 -7.68 -7.59
N LEU A 7 25.32 -7.29 -6.85
CA LEU A 7 25.21 -6.49 -5.64
C LEU A 7 24.50 -5.15 -5.88
N LEU A 8 24.86 -4.45 -6.97
CA LEU A 8 24.24 -3.18 -7.32
C LEU A 8 22.77 -3.35 -7.75
N SER A 9 22.45 -4.39 -8.53
CA SER A 9 21.08 -4.68 -8.95
C SER A 9 20.17 -5.05 -7.78
N THR A 10 20.67 -5.85 -6.83
CA THR A 10 19.95 -6.21 -5.60
C THR A 10 19.75 -5.00 -4.70
N PHE A 11 20.73 -4.10 -4.63
CA PHE A 11 20.63 -2.85 -3.89
C PHE A 11 19.53 -1.94 -4.46
N PHE A 12 19.53 -1.71 -5.77
CA PHE A 12 18.50 -0.89 -6.42
C PHE A 12 17.10 -1.50 -6.31
N LEU A 13 16.98 -2.83 -6.46
CA LEU A 13 15.69 -3.51 -6.31
C LEU A 13 15.18 -3.40 -4.87
N SER A 14 16.04 -3.63 -3.87
CA SER A 14 15.69 -3.48 -2.45
C SER A 14 15.26 -2.06 -2.12
N PHE A 15 16.01 -1.06 -2.61
CA PHE A 15 15.68 0.36 -2.42
C PHE A 15 14.34 0.72 -3.07
N PHE A 16 14.09 0.25 -4.28
CA PHE A 16 12.84 0.46 -4.99
C PHE A 16 11.63 -0.14 -4.24
N LEU A 17 11.78 -1.37 -3.73
CA LEU A 17 10.73 -2.01 -2.94
C LEU A 17 10.49 -1.28 -1.61
N ALA A 18 11.56 -0.88 -0.92
CA ALA A 18 11.44 -0.10 0.32
C ALA A 18 10.74 1.25 0.07
N TRP A 19 11.10 1.94 -1.01
CA TRP A 19 10.47 3.20 -1.42
C TRP A 19 8.96 3.03 -1.67
N ILE A 20 8.55 1.96 -2.37
CA ILE A 20 7.12 1.64 -2.57
C ILE A 20 6.40 1.43 -1.25
N ILE A 21 7.00 0.69 -0.31
CA ILE A 21 6.38 0.42 0.99
C ILE A 21 6.16 1.74 1.74
N VAL A 22 7.15 2.61 1.80
CA VAL A 22 7.06 3.93 2.46
C VAL A 22 5.98 4.80 1.81
N LEU A 23 5.95 4.89 0.48
CA LEU A 23 4.93 5.66 -0.24
C LEU A 23 3.51 5.18 0.03
N ARG A 24 3.33 3.89 0.30
CA ARG A 24 2.02 3.28 0.53
C ARG A 24 1.68 3.13 2.02
N ALA A 25 2.58 3.49 2.94
CA ALA A 25 2.42 3.33 4.39
C ALA A 25 1.08 3.88 4.92
N PRO A 26 0.61 5.08 4.53
CA PRO A 26 -0.69 5.59 5.00
C PRO A 26 -1.88 4.72 4.56
N GLN A 27 -1.79 4.14 3.35
CA GLN A 27 -2.82 3.24 2.84
C GLN A 27 -2.80 1.88 3.55
N TYR A 28 -1.62 1.38 3.93
CA TYR A 28 -1.48 0.18 4.76
C TYR A 28 -2.13 0.39 6.12
N LEU A 29 -1.83 1.53 6.76
CA LEU A 29 -2.37 1.89 8.07
C LEU A 29 -3.90 2.01 8.00
N TYR A 30 -4.45 2.67 6.98
CA TYR A 30 -5.90 2.75 6.79
C TYR A 30 -6.54 1.34 6.65
N ALA A 31 -5.96 0.49 5.81
CA ALA A 31 -6.55 -0.80 5.46
C ALA A 31 -6.41 -1.88 6.56
N SER A 32 -5.61 -1.63 7.59
CA SER A 32 -5.46 -2.55 8.73
C SER A 32 -6.64 -2.48 9.71
N TYR A 33 -7.46 -1.44 9.64
CA TYR A 33 -8.63 -1.26 10.50
C TYR A 33 -9.92 -1.63 9.77
N ASP A 34 -10.91 -2.09 10.52
CA ASP A 34 -12.27 -2.19 10.01
C ASP A 34 -12.81 -0.77 9.77
N SER A 35 -13.55 -0.58 8.68
CA SER A 35 -14.06 0.74 8.33
C SER A 35 -15.46 0.66 7.76
N VAL A 36 -16.16 1.78 7.79
CA VAL A 36 -17.46 1.96 7.16
C VAL A 36 -17.38 3.15 6.22
N SER A 37 -17.64 2.92 4.94
CA SER A 37 -17.62 3.97 3.92
C SER A 37 -19.04 4.44 3.62
N LEU A 38 -19.26 5.75 3.74
CA LEU A 38 -20.53 6.36 3.32
C LEU A 38 -20.53 6.56 1.80
N LEU A 39 -21.54 6.00 1.13
CA LEU A 39 -21.63 6.00 -0.33
C LEU A 39 -22.48 7.16 -0.86
N ARG A 40 -23.59 7.45 -0.16
CA ARG A 40 -24.58 8.48 -0.54
C ARG A 40 -25.60 8.70 0.56
N VAL A 41 -26.31 9.81 0.50
CA VAL A 41 -27.57 10.01 1.24
C VAL A 41 -28.67 9.11 0.63
N LYS A 42 -29.51 8.50 1.46
CA LYS A 42 -30.70 7.74 1.03
C LYS A 42 -31.70 8.71 0.38
N LYS A 43 -32.40 8.26 -0.66
CA LYS A 43 -33.27 9.13 -1.48
C LYS A 43 -34.48 9.68 -0.71
N ASP A 44 -34.89 8.99 0.35
CA ASP A 44 -36.15 9.25 1.06
C ASP A 44 -35.94 9.88 2.45
N THR A 45 -34.72 10.34 2.75
CA THR A 45 -34.36 10.95 4.03
C THR A 45 -33.73 12.32 3.82
N GLN A 46 -34.17 13.30 4.60
CA GLN A 46 -33.52 14.60 4.64
C GLN A 46 -32.13 14.43 5.26
N GLU A 47 -31.11 14.99 4.61
CA GLU A 47 -29.75 14.93 5.12
C GLU A 47 -29.71 15.63 6.49
N PRO A 48 -29.28 14.94 7.56
CA PRO A 48 -29.18 15.55 8.88
C PRO A 48 -28.18 16.70 8.83
N THR A 49 -28.43 17.76 9.58
CA THR A 49 -27.45 18.82 9.74
C THR A 49 -26.17 18.23 10.33
N ARG A 50 -25.03 18.69 9.84
CA ARG A 50 -23.71 18.18 10.21
C ARG A 50 -23.50 18.08 11.72
N GLU A 51 -23.90 19.10 12.47
CA GLU A 51 -23.75 19.16 13.92
C GLU A 51 -24.54 18.05 14.60
N VAL A 52 -25.77 17.79 14.14
CA VAL A 52 -26.64 16.71 14.64
C VAL A 52 -26.01 15.36 14.32
N PHE A 53 -25.51 15.18 13.09
CA PHE A 53 -24.84 13.96 12.68
C PHE A 53 -23.59 13.67 13.54
N GLU A 54 -22.72 14.66 13.72
CA GLU A 54 -21.50 14.52 14.51
C GLU A 54 -21.82 14.26 15.99
N GLN A 55 -22.84 14.91 16.54
CA GLN A 55 -23.26 14.71 17.92
C GLN A 55 -23.85 13.31 18.14
N GLU A 56 -24.69 12.82 17.23
CA GLU A 56 -25.23 11.46 17.27
C GLU A 56 -24.13 10.40 17.14
N LEU A 57 -23.15 10.64 16.27
CA LEU A 57 -22.00 9.76 16.09
C LEU A 57 -21.11 9.73 17.34
N GLU A 58 -20.86 10.89 17.95
CA GLU A 58 -20.12 11.04 19.19
C GLU A 58 -20.81 10.29 20.35
N ASN A 59 -22.11 10.52 20.53
CA ASN A 59 -22.90 9.84 21.56
C ASN A 59 -22.89 8.32 21.36
N PHE A 60 -23.02 7.87 20.11
CA PHE A 60 -22.98 6.45 19.78
C PHE A 60 -21.62 5.82 20.09
N ALA A 61 -20.53 6.45 19.64
CA ALA A 61 -19.17 5.99 19.91
C ALA A 61 -18.88 5.91 21.42
N ASN A 62 -19.32 6.93 22.17
CA ASN A 62 -19.24 6.95 23.63
C ASN A 62 -20.07 5.83 24.29
N SER A 63 -21.27 5.56 23.79
CA SER A 63 -22.16 4.50 24.34
C SER A 63 -21.57 3.10 24.16
N GLU A 64 -20.86 2.87 23.06
CA GLU A 64 -20.19 1.59 22.74
C GLU A 64 -18.73 1.57 23.24
N GLN A 65 -18.30 2.58 24.01
CA GLN A 65 -16.94 2.74 24.56
C GLN A 65 -15.86 2.55 23.48
N SER A 66 -16.08 3.18 22.33
CA SER A 66 -15.28 2.97 21.13
C SER A 66 -14.77 4.28 20.55
N LEU A 67 -13.67 4.19 19.81
CA LEU A 67 -13.05 5.30 19.10
C LEU A 67 -13.28 5.13 17.60
N ILE A 68 -13.97 6.09 17.00
CA ILE A 68 -14.18 6.18 15.56
C ILE A 68 -13.30 7.30 15.02
N ALA A 69 -12.67 7.10 13.87
CA ALA A 69 -11.91 8.13 13.17
C ALA A 69 -12.41 8.32 11.74
N ARG A 70 -12.86 9.52 11.41
CA ARG A 70 -13.20 9.91 10.03
C ARG A 70 -11.95 10.36 9.30
N ARG A 71 -11.63 9.71 8.18
CA ARG A 71 -10.53 10.16 7.32
C ARG A 71 -10.91 11.45 6.60
N ILE A 72 -10.03 12.43 6.62
CA ILE A 72 -10.16 13.72 5.95
C ILE A 72 -8.97 13.86 5.00
N VAL A 73 -9.26 14.33 3.79
CA VAL A 73 -8.22 14.62 2.79
C VAL A 73 -7.94 16.11 2.83
N GLU A 74 -6.75 16.48 3.30
CA GLU A 74 -6.30 17.86 3.28
C GLU A 74 -5.48 18.12 2.01
N PRO A 75 -5.87 19.11 1.19
CA PRO A 75 -5.10 19.50 0.02
C PRO A 75 -3.80 20.16 0.47
N SER A 76 -2.66 19.55 0.13
CA SER A 76 -1.36 20.15 0.39
C SER A 76 -0.97 21.16 -0.68
N LYS A 77 -0.21 22.19 -0.29
CA LYS A 77 0.34 23.20 -1.20
C LYS A 77 1.35 22.61 -2.19
N ASP A 78 1.94 21.47 -1.87
CA ASP A 78 2.91 20.75 -2.72
C ASP A 78 2.25 19.75 -3.70
N GLY A 79 0.92 19.68 -3.74
CA GLY A 79 0.17 18.77 -4.60
C GLY A 79 0.12 17.32 -4.10
N THR A 80 0.64 17.05 -2.90
CA THR A 80 0.50 15.74 -2.26
C THR A 80 -0.81 15.64 -1.45
N THR A 81 -1.30 14.41 -1.28
CA THR A 81 -2.52 14.13 -0.51
C THR A 81 -2.14 13.83 0.93
N HIS A 82 -2.54 14.69 1.87
CA HIS A 82 -2.40 14.41 3.30
C HIS A 82 -3.70 13.87 3.86
N PHE A 83 -3.58 12.81 4.66
CA PHE A 83 -4.71 12.20 5.36
C PHE A 83 -4.65 12.59 6.83
N THR A 84 -5.64 13.34 7.28
CA THR A 84 -5.86 13.67 8.68
C THR A 84 -7.15 13.00 9.17
N TYR A 85 -7.34 12.91 10.49
CA TYR A 85 -8.39 12.12 11.07
C TYR A 85 -9.14 12.92 12.13
N ALA A 86 -10.45 13.04 11.97
CA ALA A 86 -11.34 13.57 13.00
C ALA A 86 -11.84 12.41 13.88
N THR A 87 -11.64 12.51 15.19
CA THR A 87 -12.03 11.49 16.16
C THR A 87 -13.42 11.73 16.73
N TYR A 88 -14.06 10.62 17.11
CA TYR A 88 -15.34 10.59 17.80
C TYR A 88 -15.33 9.50 18.88
N GLY A 89 -15.80 9.80 20.09
CA GLY A 89 -15.91 8.85 21.20
C GLY A 89 -14.71 8.84 22.17
N GLN A 90 -14.58 7.75 22.92
CA GLN A 90 -13.56 7.63 23.98
C GLN A 90 -12.31 6.92 23.47
N GLY A 91 -11.16 7.58 23.62
CA GLY A 91 -9.85 7.01 23.32
C GLY A 91 -8.86 8.05 22.83
N THR A 92 -7.62 7.64 22.65
CA THR A 92 -6.58 8.47 22.03
C THR A 92 -6.32 7.98 20.61
N LEU A 93 -6.19 8.94 19.69
CA LEU A 93 -5.78 8.64 18.33
C LEU A 93 -4.37 8.01 18.36
N PRO A 94 -4.15 6.84 17.72
CA PRO A 94 -2.82 6.23 17.69
C PRO A 94 -1.80 7.17 17.03
N LYS A 95 -0.53 7.11 17.46
CA LYS A 95 0.52 8.05 17.07
C LYS A 95 0.82 8.06 15.57
N GLU A 96 0.47 6.97 14.89
CA GLU A 96 0.64 6.80 13.45
C GLU A 96 -0.36 7.63 12.63
N PHE A 97 -1.47 8.06 13.25
CA PHE A 97 -2.48 8.90 12.63
C PHE A 97 -2.27 10.37 12.99
N GLN A 98 -2.54 11.25 12.02
CA GLN A 98 -2.51 12.69 12.23
C GLN A 98 -3.92 13.21 12.53
N GLU A 99 -4.06 13.97 13.61
CA GLU A 99 -5.34 14.57 13.98
C GLU A 99 -5.68 15.74 13.04
N ALA A 100 -6.95 15.82 12.63
CA ALA A 100 -7.43 16.90 11.78
C ALA A 100 -7.64 18.19 12.57
N SER A 101 -7.30 19.33 11.95
CA SER A 101 -7.63 20.65 12.49
C SER A 101 -9.14 20.88 12.52
N GLN A 102 -9.62 21.74 13.43
CA GLN A 102 -11.05 22.07 13.51
C GLN A 102 -11.59 22.66 12.20
N GLU A 103 -10.81 23.52 11.53
CA GLU A 103 -11.19 24.08 10.22
C GLU A 103 -11.31 22.99 9.14
N SER A 104 -10.38 22.03 9.10
CA SER A 104 -10.42 20.93 8.12
C SER A 104 -11.53 19.95 8.42
N ARG A 105 -11.84 19.74 9.70
CA ARG A 105 -13.07 19.07 10.12
C ARG A 105 -14.25 19.82 9.52
N GLU A 106 -14.49 21.08 9.85
CA GLU A 106 -15.66 21.87 9.43
C GLU A 106 -15.82 22.05 7.89
N ARG A 107 -14.72 22.06 7.13
CA ARG A 107 -14.77 22.14 5.66
C ARG A 107 -14.92 20.80 4.95
N SER A 108 -14.64 19.68 5.62
CA SER A 108 -14.70 18.35 5.00
C SER A 108 -16.12 17.79 4.99
N ASP A 109 -16.43 17.06 3.92
CA ASP A 109 -17.70 16.37 3.70
C ASP A 109 -17.87 15.20 4.70
N PRO A 110 -19.03 15.06 5.37
CA PRO A 110 -19.39 13.87 6.13
C PRO A 110 -19.37 12.56 5.33
N LEU A 111 -19.58 12.60 4.02
CA LEU A 111 -19.51 11.44 3.11
C LEU A 111 -18.08 10.94 2.92
N ASN A 112 -17.55 10.32 3.97
CA ASN A 112 -16.20 9.78 3.99
C ASN A 112 -16.16 8.37 4.59
N SER A 113 -14.94 7.87 4.77
CA SER A 113 -14.70 6.60 5.45
C SER A 113 -14.43 6.81 6.94
N TYR A 114 -15.13 6.01 7.75
CA TYR A 114 -15.06 6.00 9.20
C TYR A 114 -14.36 4.73 9.66
N LEU A 115 -13.19 4.86 10.27
CA LEU A 115 -12.39 3.76 10.79
C LEU A 115 -12.79 3.47 12.24
N LEU A 116 -12.84 2.19 12.59
CA LEU A 116 -13.00 1.73 13.96
C LEU A 116 -11.61 1.46 14.54
N LEU A 117 -11.13 2.33 15.42
CA LEU A 117 -9.76 2.27 15.94
C LEU A 117 -9.65 1.40 17.19
N SER A 118 -10.61 1.52 18.11
CA SER A 118 -10.63 0.77 19.37
C SER A 118 -12.04 0.64 19.93
N GLY A 119 -12.22 -0.29 20.86
CA GLY A 119 -13.48 -0.52 21.58
C GLY A 119 -14.22 -1.78 21.16
N SER A 120 -15.50 -1.82 21.52
CA SER A 120 -16.40 -2.98 21.31
C SER A 120 -17.29 -2.85 20.06
N LEU A 121 -17.28 -1.67 19.43
CA LEU A 121 -18.09 -1.39 18.25
C LEU A 121 -17.66 -2.26 17.06
N THR A 122 -18.65 -2.86 16.39
CA THR A 122 -18.44 -3.59 15.13
C THR A 122 -18.80 -2.73 13.93
N LYS A 123 -18.18 -3.00 12.78
CA LYS A 123 -18.48 -2.30 11.53
C LYS A 123 -19.93 -2.46 11.09
N GLU A 124 -20.57 -3.58 11.41
CA GLU A 124 -21.98 -3.84 11.12
C GLU A 124 -22.87 -2.89 11.93
N LYS A 125 -22.65 -2.79 13.25
CA LYS A 125 -23.38 -1.84 14.12
C LYS A 125 -23.18 -0.39 13.68
N LEU A 126 -21.95 -0.02 13.29
CA LEU A 126 -21.67 1.32 12.79
C LEU A 126 -22.38 1.59 11.46
N ALA A 127 -22.39 0.62 10.54
CA ALA A 127 -23.10 0.74 9.27
C ALA A 127 -24.62 0.86 9.47
N ASP A 128 -25.19 0.13 10.42
CA ASP A 128 -26.61 0.21 10.78
C ASP A 128 -26.94 1.60 11.34
N LYS A 129 -26.17 2.10 12.32
CA LYS A 129 -26.38 3.44 12.89
C LYS A 129 -26.24 4.56 11.84
N LEU A 130 -25.22 4.48 10.97
CA LEU A 130 -25.07 5.42 9.85
C LEU A 130 -26.22 5.28 8.83
N GLY A 131 -26.76 4.08 8.69
CA GLY A 131 -27.99 3.76 7.98
C GLY A 131 -29.20 4.50 8.53
N ASP A 132 -29.38 4.48 9.85
CA ASP A 132 -30.48 5.15 10.56
C ASP A 132 -30.37 6.67 10.45
N LEU A 133 -29.14 7.19 10.39
CA LEU A 133 -28.85 8.61 10.14
C LEU A 133 -29.08 9.05 8.69
N GLY A 134 -29.65 8.20 7.83
CA GLY A 134 -30.03 8.54 6.46
C GLY A 134 -28.95 8.32 5.41
N TYR A 135 -27.82 7.70 5.76
CA TYR A 135 -26.76 7.40 4.79
C TYR A 135 -26.81 5.95 4.31
N LYS A 136 -26.33 5.70 3.10
CA LYS A 136 -26.03 4.35 2.61
C LYS A 136 -24.59 4.03 2.96
N ALA A 137 -24.41 3.20 3.99
CA ALA A 137 -23.10 2.75 4.47
C ALA A 137 -22.69 1.41 3.85
N SER A 138 -21.39 1.22 3.64
CA SER A 138 -20.76 -0.06 3.28
C SER A 138 -19.78 -0.46 4.37
N ALA A 139 -20.00 -1.62 5.00
CA ALA A 139 -19.08 -2.16 6.00
C ALA A 139 -17.88 -2.82 5.31
N ASP A 140 -16.76 -2.10 5.28
CA ASP A 140 -15.52 -2.55 4.69
C ASP A 140 -14.70 -3.31 5.74
N ARG A 141 -14.35 -4.56 5.42
CA ARG A 141 -13.53 -5.38 6.31
C ARG A 141 -12.08 -4.94 6.21
N LYS A 142 -11.37 -4.99 7.34
CA LYS A 142 -9.90 -4.88 7.33
C LYS A 142 -9.31 -5.88 6.35
N ILE A 143 -8.31 -5.44 5.60
CA ILE A 143 -7.70 -6.25 4.57
C ILE A 143 -6.53 -7.02 5.21
N PRO A 144 -6.48 -8.36 5.10
CA PRO A 144 -5.35 -9.12 5.61
C PRO A 144 -4.04 -8.63 5.00
N PRO A 145 -2.94 -8.54 5.78
CA PRO A 145 -1.70 -7.92 5.34
C PRO A 145 -1.10 -8.61 4.11
N TYR A 146 -1.22 -9.94 4.01
CA TYR A 146 -0.75 -10.71 2.84
C TYR A 146 -1.54 -10.38 1.57
N PHE A 147 -2.85 -10.19 1.68
CA PHE A 147 -3.71 -9.89 0.54
C PHE A 147 -3.47 -8.47 0.04
N LEU A 148 -3.20 -7.55 0.98
CA LEU A 148 -2.85 -6.19 0.63
C LEU A 148 -1.46 -6.10 -0.03
N ALA A 149 -0.47 -6.84 0.49
CA ALA A 149 0.84 -6.97 -0.16
C ALA A 149 0.72 -7.55 -1.57
N PHE A 150 -0.12 -8.58 -1.76
CA PHE A 150 -0.41 -9.18 -3.06
C PHE A 150 -1.05 -8.18 -4.04
N ARG A 151 -2.04 -7.39 -3.60
CA ARG A 151 -2.66 -6.33 -4.41
C ARG A 151 -1.67 -5.26 -4.85
N ILE A 152 -0.70 -4.93 -3.99
CA ILE A 152 0.33 -3.94 -4.30
C ILE A 152 1.33 -4.51 -5.30
N LEU A 153 1.75 -5.76 -5.16
CA LEU A 153 2.60 -6.41 -6.13
C LEU A 153 1.96 -6.46 -7.53
N LEU A 154 0.64 -6.64 -7.58
CA LEU A 154 -0.15 -6.61 -8.82
C LEU A 154 -0.50 -5.20 -9.33
N ASN A 155 0.03 -4.14 -8.72
CA ASN A 155 -0.21 -2.79 -9.22
C ASN A 155 0.42 -2.62 -10.61
N PRO A 156 -0.31 -2.14 -11.63
CA PRO A 156 0.19 -2.03 -13.00
C PRO A 156 1.50 -1.24 -13.11
N LEU A 157 1.65 -0.16 -12.33
CA LEU A 157 2.89 0.64 -12.33
C LEU A 157 4.08 -0.17 -11.83
N ILE A 158 3.90 -0.95 -10.75
CA ILE A 158 4.95 -1.79 -10.18
C ILE A 158 5.31 -2.91 -11.15
N LEU A 159 4.32 -3.54 -11.80
CA LEU A 159 4.54 -4.57 -12.81
C LEU A 159 5.33 -4.04 -14.02
N ILE A 160 4.98 -2.84 -14.51
CA ILE A 160 5.70 -2.19 -15.60
C ILE A 160 7.14 -1.87 -15.18
N SER A 161 7.33 -1.28 -13.99
CA SER A 161 8.67 -1.00 -13.47
C SER A 161 9.51 -2.26 -13.33
N LEU A 162 8.91 -3.35 -12.84
CA LEU A 162 9.58 -4.65 -12.69
C LEU A 162 9.93 -5.25 -14.06
N ALA A 163 9.06 -5.12 -15.05
CA ALA A 163 9.31 -5.56 -16.42
C ALA A 163 10.48 -4.78 -17.05
N ILE A 164 10.48 -3.46 -16.94
CA ILE A 164 11.57 -2.60 -17.45
C ILE A 164 12.89 -2.94 -16.75
N PHE A 165 12.87 -3.11 -15.43
CA PHE A 165 14.04 -3.52 -14.66
C PHE A 165 14.57 -4.88 -15.11
N GLY A 166 13.69 -5.87 -15.27
CA GLY A 166 14.03 -7.20 -15.75
C GLY A 166 14.62 -7.18 -17.17
N LEU A 167 13.98 -6.47 -18.10
CA LEU A 167 14.47 -6.29 -19.48
C LEU A 167 15.85 -5.64 -19.50
N SER A 168 16.05 -4.58 -18.71
CA SER A 168 17.34 -3.88 -18.59
C SER A 168 18.42 -4.80 -18.01
N PHE A 169 18.07 -5.58 -16.99
CA PHE A 169 18.96 -6.57 -16.40
C PHE A 169 19.37 -7.63 -17.42
N PHE A 170 18.42 -8.20 -18.18
CA PHE A 170 18.71 -9.16 -19.24
C PHE A 170 19.61 -8.58 -20.33
N ALA A 171 19.34 -7.35 -20.78
CA ALA A 171 20.17 -6.68 -21.77
C ALA A 171 21.62 -6.53 -21.28
N LEU A 172 21.83 -6.11 -20.03
CA LEU A 172 23.15 -5.98 -19.42
C LEU A 172 23.87 -7.33 -19.25
N VAL A 173 23.13 -8.39 -18.90
CA VAL A 173 23.68 -9.76 -18.84
C VAL A 173 24.17 -10.18 -20.22
N ILE A 174 23.36 -10.00 -21.27
CA ILE A 174 23.73 -10.34 -22.65
C ILE A 174 24.98 -9.57 -23.09
N ILE A 175 25.03 -8.25 -22.87
CA ILE A 175 26.20 -7.42 -23.21
C ILE A 175 27.46 -7.91 -22.50
N THR A 176 27.35 -8.27 -21.21
CA THR A 176 28.48 -8.79 -20.45
C THR A 176 28.97 -10.13 -21.02
N ARG A 177 28.06 -11.00 -21.46
CA ARG A 177 28.42 -12.27 -22.10
C ARG A 177 29.03 -12.10 -23.48
N ILE A 178 28.57 -11.13 -24.27
CA ILE A 178 29.21 -10.77 -25.54
C ILE A 178 30.64 -10.27 -25.32
N LYS A 179 30.90 -9.52 -24.24
CA LYS A 179 32.27 -9.11 -23.87
C LYS A 179 33.16 -10.30 -23.46
N GLU A 180 32.58 -11.32 -22.81
CA GLU A 180 33.28 -12.55 -22.43
C GLU A 180 33.44 -13.55 -23.59
N MET A 181 32.70 -13.37 -24.68
CA MET A 181 32.71 -14.25 -25.86
C MET A 181 34.09 -14.35 -26.52
N ARG A 182 34.93 -13.30 -26.42
CA ARG A 182 36.32 -13.35 -26.91
C ARG A 182 37.13 -14.43 -26.21
N ALA A 183 36.96 -14.62 -24.90
CA ALA A 183 37.63 -15.66 -24.13
C ALA A 183 37.02 -17.05 -24.38
N ALA A 184 35.69 -17.12 -24.55
CA ALA A 184 35.00 -18.35 -24.92
C ALA A 184 35.39 -18.84 -26.33
N GLY A 185 35.59 -17.91 -27.27
CA GLY A 185 36.08 -18.21 -28.61
C GLY A 185 37.49 -18.81 -28.60
N ILE A 186 38.41 -18.27 -27.80
CA ILE A 186 39.76 -18.84 -27.63
C ILE A 186 39.69 -20.28 -27.09
N LYS A 187 38.81 -20.56 -26.12
CA LYS A 187 38.60 -21.91 -25.58
C LYS A 187 38.00 -22.89 -26.60
N LEU A 188 37.09 -22.40 -27.46
CA LEU A 188 36.53 -23.18 -28.55
C LEU A 188 37.59 -23.52 -29.61
N PHE A 189 38.42 -22.54 -29.98
CA PHE A 189 39.56 -22.74 -30.88
C PHE A 189 40.65 -23.64 -30.29
N SER A 190 40.78 -23.71 -28.96
CA SER A 190 41.69 -24.65 -28.28
C SER A 190 41.12 -26.08 -28.14
N GLY A 191 40.02 -26.40 -28.81
CA GLY A 191 39.46 -27.75 -28.90
C GLY A 191 38.42 -28.12 -27.85
N GLN A 192 37.95 -27.19 -27.01
CA GLN A 192 36.83 -27.46 -26.10
C GLN A 192 35.50 -27.39 -26.86
N THR A 193 34.60 -28.33 -26.62
CA THR A 193 33.28 -28.35 -27.24
C THR A 193 32.37 -27.26 -26.66
N LEU A 194 31.53 -26.67 -27.51
CA LEU A 194 30.61 -25.58 -27.15
C LEU A 194 29.67 -25.96 -25.99
N LEU A 195 29.34 -27.25 -25.89
CA LEU A 195 28.52 -27.86 -24.85
C LEU A 195 29.24 -27.92 -23.48
N SER A 196 30.55 -28.16 -23.46
CA SER A 196 31.36 -28.09 -22.24
C SER A 196 31.50 -26.66 -21.74
N ILE A 197 31.70 -25.70 -22.64
CA ILE A 197 31.81 -24.27 -22.29
C ILE A 197 30.47 -23.73 -21.72
N MET A 198 29.34 -24.14 -22.30
CA MET A 198 28.01 -23.80 -21.78
C MET A 198 27.70 -24.53 -20.46
N GLY A 199 28.05 -25.81 -20.35
CA GLY A 199 27.86 -26.62 -19.15
C GLY A 199 28.63 -26.09 -17.94
N ASP A 200 29.91 -25.76 -18.12
CA ASP A 200 30.75 -25.17 -17.07
C ASP A 200 30.24 -23.78 -16.65
N SER A 201 29.72 -22.99 -17.60
CA SER A 201 29.11 -21.70 -17.28
C SER A 201 27.78 -21.83 -16.55
N LEU A 202 27.01 -22.89 -16.77
CA LEU A 202 25.74 -23.16 -16.08
C LEU A 202 25.98 -23.75 -14.69
N SER A 203 26.95 -24.64 -14.52
CA SER A 203 27.29 -25.22 -13.21
C SER A 203 27.85 -24.16 -12.26
N GLN A 204 28.65 -23.20 -12.77
CA GLN A 204 29.08 -22.04 -11.99
C GLN A 204 27.91 -21.17 -11.53
N ILE A 205 26.84 -21.03 -12.30
CA ILE A 205 25.66 -20.25 -11.90
C ILE A 205 24.94 -20.91 -10.72
N ILE A 206 24.82 -22.24 -10.73
CA ILE A 206 24.15 -23.00 -9.65
C ILE A 206 25.00 -22.99 -8.38
N HIS A 207 26.31 -23.22 -8.46
CA HIS A 207 27.18 -23.22 -7.28
C HIS A 207 27.40 -21.84 -6.67
N THR A 208 27.37 -20.76 -7.46
CA THR A 208 27.55 -19.38 -6.94
C THR A 208 26.23 -18.73 -6.47
N SER A 209 25.10 -19.42 -6.62
CA SER A 209 23.80 -19.00 -6.07
C SER A 209 23.50 -19.61 -4.69
N LEU A 210 24.32 -20.57 -4.24
CA LEU A 210 24.15 -21.34 -3.00
C LEU A 210 25.19 -20.99 -1.91
N ASN A 211 26.15 -20.12 -2.21
CA ASN A 211 27.17 -19.54 -1.30
C ASN A 211 27.30 -18.04 -1.54
#